data_AF-A0A961KSN0-F1
#
_entry.id   AF-A0A961KSN0-F1
#
_cell.length_a   1.000
_cell.length_b   1.000
_cell.length_c   1.000
_cell.angle_alpha   90.00
_cell.angle_beta   90.00
_cell.angle_gamma   90.00
#
_symmetry.space_group_name_H-M   'P 1'
#
loop_
_entity.id
_entity.type
_entity.pdbx_description
1 polymer ?
#
loop_
_entity_poly.entity_id
_entity_poly.type
_entity_poly.pdbx_seq_one_letter_code
_entity_poly.pdbx_strand_id
1 'polypeptide(L)' 'MMKTLLLTLGLIISVTTVADAACVAEYKAKRSNPTQYEHGRMNVPDSACTQEAAMPIVRAALADRGWTLMTIVKVAKSN' A
#
# COMPACT_ATOMS: atom_id res chain seq x y z
N MET A 1 -46.36 27.84 -30.15
CA MET A 1 -46.40 28.41 -28.79
C MET A 1 -45.89 27.34 -27.81
N MET A 2 -44.60 26.99 -27.79
CA MET A 2 -43.42 27.65 -27.17
C MET A 2 -43.46 27.70 -25.63
N LYS A 3 -42.33 27.28 -25.04
CA LYS A 3 -41.89 27.32 -23.61
C LYS A 3 -42.23 26.06 -22.79
N THR A 4 -41.29 25.34 -22.16
CA THR A 4 -39.89 25.62 -21.82
C THR A 4 -39.17 24.28 -21.57
N LEU A 5 -38.07 24.03 -22.27
CA LEU A 5 -37.18 22.91 -22.02
C LEU A 5 -36.24 23.29 -20.86
N LEU A 6 -36.54 22.83 -19.63
CA LEU A 6 -35.66 23.04 -18.47
C LEU A 6 -34.71 21.85 -18.34
N LEU A 7 -33.54 21.99 -18.97
CA LEU A 7 -32.38 21.13 -18.76
C LEU A 7 -31.80 21.43 -17.36
N THR A 8 -32.16 20.63 -16.35
CA THR A 8 -31.45 20.59 -15.07
C THR A 8 -30.09 19.93 -15.28
N LEU A 9 -29.07 20.76 -15.44
CA LEU A 9 -27.67 20.37 -15.44
C LEU A 9 -27.28 20.00 -14.00
N GLY A 10 -27.35 18.71 -13.68
CA GLY A 10 -26.92 18.17 -12.39
C GLY A 10 -25.42 18.38 -12.21
N LEU A 11 -25.04 19.16 -11.20
CA LEU A 11 -23.68 19.41 -10.78
C LEU A 11 -23.05 18.11 -10.26
N ILE A 12 -22.15 17.50 -11.04
CA ILE A 12 -21.35 16.36 -10.59
C ILE A 12 -20.25 16.92 -9.68
N ILE A 13 -20.39 16.73 -8.38
CA ILE A 13 -19.36 17.06 -7.41
C ILE A 13 -18.34 15.93 -7.42
N SER A 14 -17.24 16.11 -8.16
CA SER A 14 -16.09 15.20 -8.13
C SER A 14 -15.39 15.36 -6.78
N VAL A 15 -15.61 14.42 -5.87
CA VAL A 15 -14.85 14.34 -4.62
C VAL A 15 -13.46 13.84 -4.97
N THR A 16 -12.47 14.73 -5.04
CA THR A 16 -11.06 14.34 -5.18
C THR A 16 -10.60 13.78 -3.84
N THR A 17 -10.68 12.47 -3.67
CA THR A 17 -9.97 11.82 -2.56
C THR A 17 -8.47 12.02 -2.82
N VAL A 18 -7.80 12.79 -1.96
CA VAL A 18 -6.35 12.76 -1.88
C VAL A 18 -6.00 11.35 -1.44
N ALA A 19 -5.59 10.50 -2.38
CA ALA A 19 -5.01 9.22 -2.05
C ALA A 19 -3.68 9.53 -1.36
N ASP A 20 -3.67 9.46 -0.02
CA ASP A 20 -2.42 9.45 0.74
C ASP A 20 -1.54 8.36 0.12
N ALA A 21 -0.40 8.76 -0.42
CA ALA A 21 0.43 7.87 -1.25
C ALA A 21 1.01 6.78 -0.36
N ALA A 22 0.31 5.65 -0.27
CA ALA A 22 0.68 4.55 0.61
C ALA A 22 2.16 4.17 0.38
N CYS A 23 2.96 4.24 1.44
CA CYS A 23 4.33 3.78 1.36
C CYS A 23 4.38 2.25 1.29
N VAL A 24 5.03 1.72 0.25
CA VAL A 24 5.13 0.29 0.00
C VAL A 24 6.55 -0.19 0.27
N ALA A 25 6.67 -1.20 1.12
CA ALA A 25 7.90 -1.95 1.35
C ALA A 25 7.87 -3.27 0.57
N GLU A 26 8.81 -3.44 -0.34
CA GLU A 26 9.10 -4.69 -1.06
C GLU A 26 10.18 -5.47 -0.31
N TYR A 27 9.95 -6.77 -0.08
CA TYR A 27 10.77 -7.56 0.84
C TYR A 27 10.89 -9.02 0.40
N LYS A 28 12.00 -9.66 0.79
CA LYS A 28 12.18 -11.12 0.66
C LYS A 28 12.06 -11.79 2.02
N ALA A 29 11.35 -12.91 2.07
CA ALA A 29 11.16 -13.67 3.30
C ALA A 29 11.33 -15.18 3.06
N LYS A 30 11.64 -15.90 4.15
CA LYS A 30 11.80 -17.36 4.18
C LYS A 30 10.93 -17.95 5.28
N ARG A 31 10.31 -19.09 5.00
CA ARG A 31 9.68 -19.94 6.01
C ARG A 31 10.42 -21.27 6.07
N SER A 32 10.60 -21.81 7.27
CA SER A 32 11.27 -23.11 7.48
C SER A 32 10.25 -24.21 7.73
N ASN A 33 10.60 -25.45 7.37
CA ASN A 33 9.84 -26.67 7.67
C ASN A 33 8.38 -26.70 7.15
N PRO A 34 8.15 -26.89 5.83
CA PRO A 34 9.14 -27.03 4.75
C PRO A 34 9.72 -25.68 4.32
N THR A 35 10.94 -25.70 3.76
CA THR A 35 11.60 -24.46 3.33
C THR A 35 10.85 -23.83 2.16
N GLN A 36 10.44 -22.58 2.33
CA GLN A 36 9.77 -21.78 1.31
C GLN A 36 10.35 -20.37 1.27
N TYR A 37 10.25 -19.71 0.12
CA TYR A 37 10.69 -18.34 -0.10
C TYR A 37 9.57 -17.53 -0.72
N GLU A 38 9.42 -16.28 -0.29
CA GLU A 38 8.52 -15.32 -0.93
C GLU A 38 9.21 -14.00 -1.22
N HIS A 39 8.74 -13.33 -2.27
CA HIS A 39 9.04 -11.94 -2.58
C HIS A 39 7.70 -11.19 -2.56
N GLY A 40 7.51 -10.37 -1.53
CA GLY A 40 6.24 -9.73 -1.27
C GLY A 40 6.36 -8.21 -1.23
N ARG A 41 5.20 -7.56 -1.20
CA ARG A 41 5.07 -6.12 -0.96
C ARG A 41 3.99 -5.91 0.09
N MET A 42 4.19 -4.96 0.99
CA MET A 42 3.16 -4.55 1.93
C MET A 42 3.21 -3.04 2.19
N ASN A 43 2.06 -2.48 2.56
CA ASN A 43 1.98 -1.09 2.97
C ASN A 43 2.58 -0.93 4.36
N VAL A 44 3.37 0.11 4.54
CA VAL A 44 3.87 0.57 5.84
C VAL A 44 3.35 1.99 6.08
N PRO A 45 3.27 2.44 7.35
CA PRO A 45 2.93 3.82 7.65
C PRO A 45 3.86 4.79 6.92
N ASP A 46 3.34 5.93 6.52
CA ASP A 46 4.11 6.97 5.83
C ASP A 46 5.28 7.49 6.68
N SER A 47 5.13 7.48 8.01
CA SER A 47 6.20 7.79 8.97
C SER A 47 7.38 6.80 8.93
N ALA A 48 7.19 5.62 8.31
CA ALA A 48 8.16 4.56 8.18
C ALA A 48 8.62 4.35 6.72
N CYS A 49 8.52 5.38 5.87
CA CYS A 49 8.84 5.30 4.45
C CYS A 49 10.34 5.32 4.13
N THR A 50 11.13 4.54 4.87
CA THR A 50 12.54 4.24 4.63
C THR A 50 12.79 2.76 4.90
N GLN A 51 13.86 2.18 4.35
CA GLN A 51 14.16 0.76 4.58
C GLN A 51 14.34 0.45 6.07
N GLU A 52 15.06 1.30 6.81
CA GLU A 52 15.35 1.13 8.23
C GLU A 52 14.09 1.18 9.09
N ALA A 53 13.20 2.16 8.83
CA ALA A 53 11.97 2.32 9.60
C ALA A 53 10.91 1.27 9.24
N ALA A 54 10.86 0.82 7.98
CA ALA A 54 9.94 -0.22 7.54
C ALA A 54 10.33 -1.62 8.07
N MET A 55 11.62 -1.88 8.28
CA MET A 55 12.14 -3.19 8.67
C MET A 55 11.45 -3.81 9.91
N PRO A 56 11.32 -3.14 11.07
CA PRO A 56 10.65 -3.72 12.24
C PRO A 56 9.16 -4.02 11.99
N ILE A 57 8.49 -3.18 11.20
CA ILE A 57 7.06 -3.33 10.85
C ILE A 57 6.87 -4.57 9.97
N VAL A 58 7.64 -4.66 8.90
CA VAL A 58 7.60 -5.79 7.97
C VAL A 58 8.00 -7.08 8.68
N ARG A 59 9.01 -7.04 9.56
CA ARG A 59 9.46 -8.19 10.34
C ARG A 59 8.36 -8.73 11.25
N ALA A 60 7.66 -7.85 11.99
CA ALA A 60 6.55 -8.24 12.85
C ALA A 60 5.42 -8.86 12.03
N ALA A 61 4.98 -8.20 10.96
CA ALA A 61 3.90 -8.68 10.09
C ALA A 61 4.22 -10.04 9.43
N LEU A 62 5.50 -10.30 9.10
CA LEU A 62 5.93 -11.59 8.58
C LEU A 62 5.96 -12.67 9.66
N ALA A 63 6.46 -12.35 10.85
CA ALA A 63 6.54 -13.28 11.97
C ALA A 63 5.16 -13.83 12.33
N ASP A 64 4.12 -12.98 12.32
CA ASP A 64 2.71 -13.37 12.55
C ASP A 64 2.21 -14.42 11.55
N ARG A 65 2.80 -14.47 10.35
CA ARG A 65 2.46 -15.42 9.27
C ARG A 65 3.43 -16.60 9.20
N GLY A 66 4.34 -16.73 10.16
CA GLY A 66 5.38 -17.76 10.18
C GLY A 66 6.51 -17.54 9.16
N TRP A 67 6.67 -16.32 8.66
CA TRP A 67 7.74 -15.93 7.75
C TRP A 67 8.84 -15.18 8.49
N THR A 68 10.09 -15.39 8.09
CA THR A 68 11.26 -14.66 8.58
C THR A 68 11.72 -13.69 7.50
N LEU A 69 11.77 -12.39 7.84
CA LEU A 69 12.30 -11.36 6.96
C LEU A 69 13.79 -11.62 6.67
N MET A 70 14.14 -11.72 5.40
CA MET A 70 15.53 -11.80 4.96
C MET A 70 16.11 -10.43 4.67
N THR A 71 15.41 -9.63 3.85
CA THR A 71 15.84 -8.28 3.50
C THR A 71 14.69 -7.43 2.97
N ILE A 72 14.81 -6.12 3.13
CA ILE A 72 14.00 -5.13 2.43
C ILE A 72 14.69 -4.80 1.11
N VAL A 73 14.00 -5.00 -0.01
CA VAL A 73 14.50 -4.75 -1.35
C VAL A 73 14.37 -3.27 -1.69
N LYS A 74 13.19 -2.70 -1.44
CA LYS A 74 12.86 -1.32 -1.80
C LYS A 74 11.76 -0.79 -0.88
N VAL A 75 11.82 0.50 -0.60
CA VAL A 75 10.70 1.24 0.01
C VAL A 75 10.43 2.45 -0.86
N ALA A 76 9.17 2.66 -1.25
CA ALA A 76 8.78 3.79 -2.09
C ALA A 76 7.31 4.16 -1.85
N LYS A 77 7.00 5.46 -1.99
CA LYS A 77 5.62 5.92 -2.10
C LYS A 77 5.04 5.51 -3.44
N SER A 78 3.84 4.93 -3.43
CA SER A 78 3.09 4.63 -4.65
C SER A 78 2.53 5.95 -5.20
N ASN A 79 3.29 6.62 -6.08
CA ASN A 79 2.83 7.77 -6.86
C ASN A 79 2.34 7.34 -8.24
#